data_AF-A0A7I7QRA7-F1
#
_entry.id   AF-A0A7I7QRA7-F1
#
_cell.length_a   1.000
_cell.length_b   1.000
_cell.length_c   1.000
_cell.angle_alpha   90.00
_cell.angle_beta   90.00
_cell.angle_gamma   90.00
#
_symmetry.space_group_name_H-M   'P 1'
#
loop_
_entity.id
_entity.type
_entity.pdbx_description
1 polymer ?
#
loop_
_entity_poly.entity_id
_entity_poly.type
_entity_poly.pdbx_seq_one_letter_code
_entity_poly.pdbx_strand_id
1 'polypeptide(L)' 'MTTVQPEEIGADDVTAVMDGPETIYIATVVNPTGGNQIMTAHRTSDGANAQIEEMARLWSTDRDALDADVLPLPLMP' A
#
# COMPACT_ATOMS: atom_id res chain seq x y z
N MET A 1 -6.28 31.07 -32.93
CA MET A 1 -5.53 29.87 -32.49
C MET A 1 -5.07 30.14 -31.08
N THR A 2 -5.67 29.50 -30.09
CA THR A 2 -5.24 29.60 -28.69
C THR A 2 -4.04 28.68 -28.49
N THR A 3 -2.89 29.26 -28.19
CA THR A 3 -1.69 28.53 -27.81
C THR A 3 -1.90 27.97 -26.41
N VAL A 4 -2.09 26.65 -26.30
CA VAL A 4 -1.97 25.94 -25.02
C VAL A 4 -0.48 25.90 -24.67
N GLN A 5 -0.09 26.67 -23.66
CA GLN A 5 1.23 26.52 -23.04
C GLN A 5 1.22 25.19 -22.29
N PRO A 6 2.23 24.32 -22.46
CA PRO A 6 2.35 23.14 -21.63
C PRO A 6 2.55 23.62 -20.18
N GLU A 7 1.68 23.19 -19.28
CA GLU A 7 1.87 23.38 -17.85
C GLU A 7 3.24 22.79 -17.49
N GLU A 8 4.16 23.65 -17.06
CA GLU A 8 5.40 23.24 -16.44
C GLU A 8 5.03 22.37 -15.24
N ILE A 9 5.22 21.06 -15.39
CA ILE A 9 5.16 20.10 -14.28
C ILE A 9 6.25 20.60 -13.32
N GLY A 10 5.83 21.29 -12.26
CA GLY A 10 6.71 21.99 -11.36
C GLY A 10 7.85 21.07 -10.92
N ALA A 11 9.07 21.57 -11.04
CA ALA A 11 10.29 20.91 -10.58
C ALA A 11 10.35 20.75 -9.03
N ASP A 12 9.20 20.76 -8.36
CA ASP A 12 9.00 20.45 -6.94
C ASP A 12 8.63 18.96 -6.74
N ASP A 13 8.32 18.21 -7.81
CA ASP A 13 7.90 16.80 -7.70
C ASP A 13 9.05 15.78 -7.84
N VAL A 14 10.26 16.25 -8.19
CA VAL A 14 11.42 15.37 -8.45
C VAL A 14 12.28 15.11 -7.20
N THR A 15 12.09 15.88 -6.13
CA THR A 15 12.80 15.70 -4.85
C THR A 15 12.16 14.67 -3.92
N ALA A 16 10.89 14.30 -4.14
CA ALA A 16 10.20 13.26 -3.37
C ALA A 16 10.66 11.82 -3.70
N VAL A 17 11.54 11.65 -4.70
CA VAL A 17 12.00 10.34 -5.18
C VAL A 17 13.34 9.89 -4.54
N MET A 18 14.03 10.77 -3.81
CA MET A 18 15.42 10.51 -3.40
C MET A 18 15.59 9.71 -2.10
N ASP A 19 14.57 9.64 -1.24
CA ASP A 19 14.61 8.82 -0.03
C ASP A 19 13.69 7.60 -0.18
N GLY A 20 14.30 6.40 -0.26
CA GLY A 20 13.55 5.16 -0.13
C GLY A 20 12.88 5.10 1.25
N PRO A 21 11.72 4.44 1.40
CA PRO A 21 11.07 4.37 2.69
C PRO A 21 11.99 3.70 3.71
N GLU A 22 12.23 4.31 4.87
CA GLU A 22 13.03 3.71 5.95
C GLU A 22 12.36 2.46 6.56
N THR A 23 11.07 2.26 6.28
CA THR A 23 10.26 1.13 6.77
C THR A 23 9.28 0.71 5.70
N ILE A 24 9.20 -0.60 5.44
CA ILE A 24 8.12 -1.19 4.66
C ILE A 24 7.11 -1.84 5.59
N TYR A 25 5.85 -1.87 5.19
CA TYR A 25 4.76 -2.46 5.93
C TYR A 25 4.28 -3.69 5.18
N ILE A 26 4.36 -4.85 5.81
CA ILE A 26 3.89 -6.09 5.23
C ILE A 26 2.46 -6.34 5.71
N ALA A 27 1.50 -6.31 4.79
CA ALA A 27 0.16 -6.79 5.08
C ALA A 27 0.11 -8.30 4.81
N THR A 28 -0.30 -9.06 5.82
CA THR A 28 -0.58 -10.49 5.69
C THR A 28 -2.06 -10.75 5.89
N VAL A 29 -2.68 -11.53 5.03
CA VAL A 29 -4.11 -11.88 5.14
C VAL A 29 -4.32 -13.35 4.81
N VAL A 30 -5.00 -14.08 5.68
CA VAL A 30 -5.41 -15.47 5.41
C VAL A 30 -6.80 -15.48 4.76
N ASN A 31 -6.91 -16.15 3.61
CA ASN A 31 -8.19 -16.32 2.94
C ASN A 31 -9.11 -17.23 3.79
N PRO A 32 -10.29 -16.74 4.23
CA PRO A 32 -11.16 -17.49 5.12
C PRO A 32 -11.80 -18.73 4.47
N THR A 33 -11.88 -18.77 3.13
CA THR A 33 -12.52 -19.84 2.37
C THR A 33 -11.53 -20.92 1.94
N GLY A 34 -10.28 -20.53 1.65
CA GLY A 34 -9.25 -21.42 1.10
C GLY A 34 -8.06 -21.70 2.02
N GLY A 35 -7.89 -20.92 3.10
CA GLY A 35 -6.77 -21.04 4.03
C GLY A 35 -5.42 -20.55 3.48
N ASN A 36 -5.37 -20.09 2.23
CA ASN A 36 -4.16 -19.53 1.62
C ASN A 36 -3.85 -18.14 2.15
N GLN A 37 -2.58 -17.92 2.52
CA GLN A 37 -2.07 -16.63 2.99
C GLN A 37 -1.57 -15.78 1.83
N ILE A 38 -1.94 -14.50 1.85
CA ILE A 38 -1.47 -13.46 0.93
C ILE A 38 -0.56 -12.52 1.71
N MET A 39 0.60 -12.20 1.15
CA MET A 39 1.54 -11.23 1.71
C MET A 39 1.82 -10.14 0.68
N THR A 40 1.75 -8.88 1.08
CA THR A 40 2.03 -7.72 0.23
C THR A 40 2.86 -6.70 0.99
N ALA A 41 3.76 -6.02 0.27
CA ALA A 41 4.65 -5.02 0.85
C ALA A 41 4.25 -3.61 0.41
N HIS A 42 4.19 -2.69 1.37
CA HIS A 42 3.72 -1.32 1.17
C HIS A 42 4.73 -0.32 1.75
N ARG A 43 4.79 0.87 1.17
CA ARG A 43 5.65 1.95 1.70
C ARG A 43 5.07 2.62 2.94
N THR A 44 3.77 2.49 3.17
CA THR A 44 3.03 3.13 4.27
C THR A 44 2.15 2.11 4.97
N SER A 45 1.90 2.34 6.26
CA SER A 45 0.94 1.54 7.03
C SER A 45 -0.46 1.65 6.44
N ASP A 46 -0.85 2.82 5.96
CA ASP A 46 -2.15 3.06 5.31
C ASP A 46 -2.33 2.18 4.07
N GLY A 47 -1.32 2.08 3.20
CA GLY A 47 -1.36 1.20 2.03
C GLY A 47 -1.51 -0.28 2.41
N ALA A 48 -0.79 -0.72 3.44
CA ALA A 48 -0.93 -2.08 3.98
C ALA A 48 -2.35 -2.33 4.52
N ASN A 49 -2.94 -1.38 5.25
CA ASN A 49 -4.29 -1.48 5.76
C ASN A 49 -5.35 -1.47 4.64
N ALA A 50 -5.19 -0.60 3.64
CA ALA A 50 -6.07 -0.54 2.47
C ALA A 50 -6.07 -1.87 1.70
N GLN A 51 -4.93 -2.57 1.64
CA GLN A 51 -4.87 -3.90 1.05
C GLN A 51 -5.74 -4.92 1.82
N ILE A 52 -5.72 -4.88 3.14
CA ILE A 52 -6.55 -5.77 3.98
C ILE A 52 -8.03 -5.45 3.75
N GLU A 53 -8.40 -4.16 3.68
CA GLU A 53 -9.76 -3.73 3.38
C GLU A 53 -10.24 -4.19 2.00
N GLU A 54 -9.35 -4.14 1.01
CA GLU A 54 -9.64 -4.66 -0.32
C GLU A 54 -9.86 -6.18 -0.30
N MET A 55 -9.04 -6.95 0.45
CA MET A 55 -9.25 -8.40 0.60
C MET A 55 -10.59 -8.69 1.29
N ALA A 56 -10.96 -7.91 2.31
CA ALA A 56 -12.24 -8.03 3.00
C ALA A 56 -13.41 -7.82 2.02
N ARG A 57 -13.35 -6.77 1.20
CA ARG A 57 -14.34 -6.51 0.15
C ARG A 57 -14.40 -7.62 -0.89
N LEU A 58 -13.24 -8.08 -1.38
CA LEU A 58 -13.13 -9.14 -2.39
C LEU A 58 -13.80 -10.44 -1.93
N TRP A 59 -13.64 -10.78 -0.65
CA TRP A 59 -14.23 -11.97 -0.05
C TRP A 59 -15.58 -11.73 0.63
N SER A 60 -16.15 -10.53 0.48
CA SER A 60 -17.45 -10.16 1.06
C SER A 60 -17.53 -10.47 2.56
N THR A 61 -16.45 -10.12 3.27
CA THR A 61 -16.29 -10.40 4.69
C THR A 61 -15.89 -9.11 5.43
N ASP A 62 -16.18 -9.07 6.73
CA ASP A 62 -15.75 -7.96 7.58
C ASP A 62 -14.24 -7.99 7.77
N ARG A 63 -13.62 -6.81 7.72
CA ARG A 63 -12.17 -6.67 7.95
C ARG A 63 -11.73 -7.31 9.26
N ASP A 64 -12.49 -7.09 10.34
CA ASP A 64 -12.19 -7.61 11.67
C ASP A 64 -12.42 -9.13 11.80
N ALA A 65 -13.09 -9.75 10.82
CA ALA A 65 -13.26 -11.20 10.74
C ALA A 65 -12.12 -11.89 9.98
N LEU A 66 -11.25 -11.12 9.30
CA LEU A 66 -10.07 -11.66 8.66
C LEU A 66 -8.96 -11.90 9.68
N ASP A 67 -8.29 -13.05 9.54
CA ASP A 67 -6.97 -13.24 10.14
C ASP A 67 -5.96 -12.45 9.30
N ALA A 68 -5.73 -11.20 9.71
CA ALA A 68 -4.90 -10.25 9.02
C ALA A 68 -4.00 -9.48 9.99
N ASP A 69 -2.79 -9.16 9.55
CA ASP A 69 -1.79 -8.42 10.33
C ASP A 69 -1.03 -7.43 9.45
N VAL A 70 -0.51 -6.37 10.07
CA VAL A 70 0.39 -5.40 9.43
C VAL A 70 1.69 -5.36 10.22
N LEU A 71 2.74 -5.91 9.62
CA LEU A 71 4.07 -5.95 10.22
C LEU A 71 4.95 -4.81 9.67
N PRO A 72 5.35 -3.83 10.49
CA PRO A 72 6.38 -2.88 10.10
C PRO A 72 7.76 -3.55 10.10
N LEU A 73 8.46 -3.45 8.97
CA LEU A 73 9.83 -3.92 8.79
C LEU A 73 10.75 -2.74 8.48
N PRO A 74 11.66 -2.36 9.40
CA PRO A 74 12.65 -1.34 9.11
C PRO A 74 13.59 -1.84 8.02
N LEU A 75 13.78 -1.02 7.00
CA LEU A 75 14.83 -1.23 6.01
C LEU A 75 16.11 -0.70 6.64
N MET A 76 16.92 -1.59 7.19
CA MET A 76 18.20 -1.19 7.80
C MET A 76 19.06 -0.43 6.77
N PRO A 77 19.78 0.61 7.20
CA PRO A 77 20.71 1.36 6.34
C PRO A 77 21.90 0.51 5.86
#